data_AF-A0A2A2K0M5-F1
#
_entry.id   AF-A0A2A2K0M5-F1
#
_cell.length_a   1.000
_cell.length_b   1.000
_cell.length_c   1.000
_cell.angle_alpha   90.00
_cell.angle_beta   90.00
_cell.angle_gamma   90.00
#
_symmetry.space_group_name_H-M   'P 1'
#
loop_
_entity.id
_entity.type
_entity.pdbx_description
1 polymer ?
#
loop_
_entity_poly.entity_id
_entity_poly.type
_entity_poly.pdbx_seq_one_letter_code
_entity_poly.pdbx_strand_id
1 'polypeptide(L)'
;MISNGFGVIFLRKKFEEQTLLIIGSVCFIIAFILFFFLNYLYFILVIMPFCALGMSIVGTVADSLLTALVEESEQGLVLGIATGINSFVRTFAPAFAGVAVVHYGFPFLSLIGAVSSVIGLLLCLLWPIDSHLLKKAKHE
;
A
#
# COMPACT_ATOMS: atom_id res chain seq x y z
N MET A 1 -4.17 -10.98 -13.44
CA MET A 1 -4.13 -10.52 -12.03
C MET A 1 -3.83 -11.66 -11.06
N ILE A 2 -2.93 -12.59 -11.42
CA ILE A 2 -2.54 -13.75 -10.57
C ILE A 2 -1.34 -13.40 -9.67
N SER A 3 -0.58 -12.34 -9.96
CA SER A 3 0.72 -12.10 -9.31
C SER A 3 0.67 -11.56 -7.88
N ASN A 4 -0.37 -10.82 -7.49
CA ASN A 4 -0.37 -10.13 -6.18
C ASN A 4 -1.06 -10.93 -5.05
N GLY A 5 -1.77 -12.02 -5.37
CA GLY A 5 -2.72 -12.64 -4.42
C GLY A 5 -2.19 -13.85 -3.65
N PHE A 6 -1.41 -14.73 -4.28
CA PHE A 6 -1.17 -16.08 -3.74
C PHE A 6 -0.45 -16.09 -2.38
N GLY A 7 0.62 -15.28 -2.24
CA GLY A 7 1.35 -15.16 -0.98
C GLY A 7 0.53 -14.47 0.11
N VAL A 8 -0.27 -13.47 -0.26
CA VAL A 8 -1.09 -12.71 0.70
C VAL A 8 -2.24 -13.55 1.26
N ILE A 9 -2.82 -14.45 0.46
CA ILE A 9 -3.87 -15.38 0.92
C ILE A 9 -3.35 -16.27 2.06
N PHE A 10 -2.10 -16.75 1.98
CA PHE A 10 -1.50 -17.53 3.06
C PHE A 10 -1.23 -16.68 4.30
N LEU A 11 -0.71 -15.47 4.12
CA LEU A 11 -0.43 -14.53 5.21
C LEU A 11 -1.71 -14.11 5.95
N ARG A 12 -2.82 -13.90 5.24
CA ARG A 12 -4.13 -13.56 5.82
C ARG A 12 -4.77 -14.67 6.66
N LYS A 13 -4.36 -15.93 6.46
CA LYS A 13 -4.78 -17.01 7.37
C LYS A 13 -4.05 -16.99 8.71
N LYS A 14 -2.88 -16.35 8.77
CA LYS A 14 -1.98 -16.38 9.95
C LYS A 14 -1.94 -15.05 10.71
N PHE A 15 -2.22 -13.94 10.05
CA PHE A 15 -2.11 -12.59 10.60
C PHE A 15 -3.41 -11.80 10.43
N GLU A 16 -3.67 -10.92 11.39
CA GLU A 16 -4.78 -9.96 11.33
C GLU A 16 -4.52 -8.89 10.26
N GLU A 17 -5.60 -8.30 9.74
CA GLU A 17 -5.53 -7.31 8.66
C GLU A 17 -4.70 -6.08 9.03
N GLN A 18 -4.81 -5.61 10.28
CA GLN A 18 -3.98 -4.51 10.77
C GLN A 18 -2.48 -4.89 10.81
N THR A 19 -2.14 -6.09 11.27
CA THR A 19 -0.75 -6.56 11.27
C THR A 19 -0.20 -6.66 9.85
N LEU A 20 -1.01 -7.09 8.89
CA LEU A 20 -0.63 -7.14 7.48
C LEU A 20 -0.39 -5.75 6.90
N LEU A 21 -1.26 -4.77 7.19
CA LEU A 21 -1.04 -3.38 6.77
C LEU A 21 0.28 -2.85 7.32
N ILE A 22 0.58 -3.09 8.61
CA ILE A 22 1.85 -2.68 9.23
C ILE A 22 3.04 -3.33 8.51
N ILE A 23 3.00 -4.65 8.26
CA ILE A 23 4.07 -5.36 7.56
C ILE A 23 4.26 -4.78 6.15
N GLY A 24 3.17 -4.56 5.41
CA GLY A 24 3.21 -3.98 4.06
C GLY A 24 3.79 -2.56 4.04
N SER A 25 3.39 -1.71 4.98
CA SER A 25 3.92 -0.35 5.14
C SER A 25 5.41 -0.37 5.49
N VAL A 26 5.85 -1.26 6.38
CA VAL A 26 7.28 -1.43 6.72
C VAL A 26 8.08 -1.88 5.49
N CYS A 27 7.56 -2.82 4.69
CA CYS A 27 8.19 -3.22 3.43
C CYS A 27 8.36 -2.02 2.48
N PHE A 28 7.35 -1.15 2.36
CA PHE A 28 7.48 0.07 1.56
C PHE A 28 8.52 1.05 2.11
N ILE A 29 8.56 1.27 3.42
CA ILE A 29 9.57 2.13 4.05
C ILE A 29 10.97 1.62 3.73
N ILE A 30 11.22 0.32 3.90
CA ILE A 30 12.51 -0.31 3.56
C ILE A 30 12.83 -0.11 2.08
N ALA A 31 11.86 -0.37 1.19
CA ALA A 31 12.06 -0.22 -0.25
C ALA A 31 12.41 1.22 -0.65
N PHE A 32 11.70 2.21 -0.12
CA PHE A 32 11.93 3.61 -0.43
C PHE A 32 13.24 4.15 0.18
N ILE A 33 13.64 3.68 1.36
CA ILE A 33 14.96 3.97 1.92
C ILE A 33 16.06 3.39 1.02
N LEU A 34 15.92 2.14 0.57
CA LEU A 34 16.89 1.54 -0.34
C LEU A 34 16.94 2.25 -1.71
N PHE A 35 15.80 2.72 -2.23
CA PHE A 35 15.76 3.54 -3.43
C PHE A 35 16.49 4.88 -3.27
N PHE A 36 16.51 5.46 -2.08
CA PHE A 36 17.26 6.69 -1.81
C PHE A 36 18.77 6.49 -2.03
N PHE A 37 19.28 5.31 -1.66
CA PHE A 37 20.69 4.93 -1.84
C PHE A 37 20.95 4.18 -3.17
N LEU A 38 20.07 4.33 -4.17
CA LEU A 38 20.23 3.68 -5.46
C LEU A 38 21.44 4.24 -6.21
N ASN A 39 22.59 3.57 -6.07
CA ASN A 39 23.84 3.94 -6.75
C ASN A 39 24.12 3.05 -7.98
N TYR A 40 23.63 1.81 -7.97
CA TYR A 40 23.85 0.83 -9.04
C TYR A 40 22.56 0.08 -9.37
N LEU A 41 22.39 -0.32 -10.62
CA LEU A 41 21.19 -1.03 -11.10
C LEU A 41 20.96 -2.36 -10.38
N TYR A 42 22.01 -3.04 -9.92
CA TYR A 42 21.88 -4.32 -9.20
C TYR A 42 21.12 -4.20 -7.87
N PHE A 43 21.08 -3.01 -7.26
CA PHE A 43 20.26 -2.77 -6.06
C PHE A 43 18.76 -2.96 -6.33
N ILE A 44 18.31 -2.77 -7.57
CA ILE A 44 16.90 -2.96 -7.95
C ILE A 44 16.46 -4.41 -7.67
N LEU A 45 17.34 -5.39 -7.86
CA LEU A 45 17.02 -6.80 -7.57
C LEU A 45 16.70 -7.04 -6.09
N VAL A 46 17.34 -6.28 -5.20
CA VAL A 46 17.10 -6.34 -3.76
C VAL A 46 15.87 -5.53 -3.37
N ILE A 47 15.62 -4.40 -4.03
CA ILE A 47 14.51 -3.48 -3.73
C ILE A 47 13.16 -4.05 -4.17
N MET A 48 13.10 -4.66 -5.36
CA MET A 48 11.86 -5.12 -6.00
C MET A 48 11.04 -6.09 -5.14
N PRO A 49 11.63 -7.09 -4.44
CA PRO A 49 10.88 -7.93 -3.51
C PRO A 49 10.12 -7.13 -2.45
N PHE A 50 10.75 -6.13 -1.83
CA PHE A 50 10.09 -5.30 -0.80
C PHE A 50 8.97 -4.44 -1.40
N CYS A 51 9.17 -3.85 -2.58
CA CYS A 51 8.12 -3.12 -3.29
C CYS A 51 6.94 -4.03 -3.66
N ALA A 52 7.21 -5.20 -4.22
CA ALA A 52 6.18 -6.14 -4.65
C ALA A 52 5.36 -6.66 -3.46
N LEU A 53 6.03 -6.99 -2.34
CA LEU A 53 5.37 -7.41 -1.10
C LEU A 53 4.53 -6.29 -0.50
N GLY A 54 5.10 -5.08 -0.37
CA GLY A 54 4.38 -3.92 0.16
C GLY A 54 3.13 -3.62 -0.67
N MET A 55 3.27 -3.56 -1.99
CA MET A 55 2.15 -3.28 -2.91
C MET A 55 1.08 -4.35 -2.86
N SER A 56 1.48 -5.62 -2.82
CA SER A 56 0.54 -6.74 -2.79
C SER A 56 -0.24 -6.77 -1.47
N ILE A 57 0.45 -6.65 -0.34
CA ILE A 57 -0.18 -6.71 0.98
C ILE A 57 -1.07 -5.49 1.21
N VAL A 58 -0.54 -4.27 1.05
CA VAL A 58 -1.31 -3.04 1.31
C VAL A 58 -2.51 -2.95 0.37
N GLY A 59 -2.32 -3.21 -0.93
CA GLY A 59 -3.42 -3.12 -1.90
C GLY A 59 -4.55 -4.11 -1.60
N THR A 60 -4.22 -5.40 -1.43
CA THR A 60 -5.25 -6.42 -1.22
C THR A 60 -5.94 -6.32 0.14
N VAL A 61 -5.23 -5.90 1.19
CA VAL A 61 -5.83 -5.72 2.52
C VAL A 61 -6.68 -4.45 2.56
N ALA A 62 -6.23 -3.34 1.95
CA ALA A 62 -7.01 -2.11 1.86
C ALA A 62 -8.31 -2.33 1.08
N ASP A 63 -8.27 -3.00 -0.08
CA ASP A 63 -9.46 -3.33 -0.86
C ASP A 63 -10.43 -4.20 -0.05
N SER A 64 -9.91 -5.16 0.72
CA SER A 64 -10.76 -6.01 1.56
C SER A 64 -11.37 -5.27 2.76
N LEU A 65 -10.65 -4.32 3.35
CA LEU A 65 -11.15 -3.50 4.45
C LEU A 65 -12.23 -2.53 3.97
N LEU A 66 -12.01 -1.92 2.79
CA LEU A 66 -12.95 -1.02 2.16
C LEU A 66 -14.29 -1.68 1.85
N THR A 67 -14.33 -2.99 1.60
CA THR A 67 -15.59 -3.71 1.38
C THR A 67 -16.18 -4.31 2.65
N ALA A 68 -15.35 -4.72 3.62
CA ALA A 68 -15.81 -5.35 4.85
C ALA A 68 -16.43 -4.36 5.86
N LEU A 69 -16.14 -3.07 5.75
CA LEU A 69 -16.60 -2.03 6.69
C LEU A 69 -17.87 -1.28 6.26
N VAL A 70 -18.45 -1.63 5.11
CA VAL A 70 -19.65 -0.97 4.54
C VAL A 70 -20.67 -1.99 4.09
N GLU A 71 -21.94 -1.55 4.07
CA GLU A 71 -23.07 -2.36 3.60
C GLU A 71 -22.92 -2.74 2.12
N GLU A 72 -23.46 -3.90 1.74
CA GLU A 72 -23.36 -4.41 0.35
C GLU A 72 -23.88 -3.42 -0.70
N SER A 73 -24.89 -2.62 -0.34
CA SER A 73 -25.48 -1.57 -1.20
C SER A 73 -24.50 -0.43 -1.51
N GLU A 74 -23.53 -0.17 -0.64
CA GLU A 74 -22.59 0.95 -0.73
C GLU A 74 -21.18 0.54 -1.18
N GLN A 75 -20.86 -0.76 -1.18
CA GLN A 75 -19.53 -1.26 -1.57
C GLN A 75 -19.10 -0.77 -2.96
N GLY A 76 -20.01 -0.77 -3.93
CA GLY A 76 -19.72 -0.30 -5.29
C GLY A 76 -19.36 1.18 -5.35
N LEU A 77 -19.99 2.01 -4.51
CA LEU A 77 -19.69 3.43 -4.42
C LEU A 77 -18.31 3.67 -3.79
N VAL A 78 -18.03 3.00 -2.67
CA VAL A 78 -16.74 3.14 -1.95
C VAL A 78 -15.57 2.67 -2.81
N LEU A 79 -15.70 1.51 -3.45
CA LEU A 79 -14.70 1.00 -4.39
C LEU A 79 -14.54 1.90 -5.62
N GLY A 80 -15.64 2.47 -6.12
CA GLY A 80 -15.63 3.43 -7.21
C GLY A 80 -14.84 4.69 -6.87
N ILE A 81 -15.06 5.26 -5.69
CA ILE A 81 -14.31 6.43 -5.19
C ILE A 81 -12.83 6.08 -5.02
N ALA A 82 -12.51 4.97 -4.37
CA ALA A 82 -11.14 4.53 -4.16
C ALA A 82 -10.40 4.30 -5.49
N THR A 83 -11.03 3.64 -6.45
CA THR A 83 -10.48 3.40 -7.79
C THR A 83 -10.34 4.71 -8.58
N GLY A 84 -11.28 5.64 -8.43
CA GLY A 84 -11.22 6.97 -9.02
C GLY A 84 -10.01 7.78 -8.54
N ILE A 85 -9.80 7.83 -7.21
CA ILE A 85 -8.63 8.49 -6.60
C ILE A 85 -7.34 7.82 -7.08
N ASN A 86 -7.27 6.48 -7.07
CA ASN A 86 -6.10 5.74 -7.55
C ASN A 86 -5.80 6.06 -9.02
N SER A 87 -6.82 6.13 -9.87
CA SER A 87 -6.67 6.44 -11.29
C SER A 87 -6.19 7.88 -11.50
N PHE A 88 -6.74 8.83 -10.73
CA PHE A 88 -6.30 10.22 -10.73
C PHE A 88 -4.82 10.33 -10.36
N VAL A 89 -4.42 9.75 -9.23
CA VAL A 89 -3.02 9.76 -8.78
C VAL A 89 -2.12 9.09 -9.83
N ARG A 90 -2.48 7.92 -10.37
CA ARG A 90 -1.67 7.24 -11.40
C ARG A 90 -1.54 8.03 -12.70
N THR A 91 -2.51 8.89 -13.02
CA THR A 91 -2.48 9.75 -14.22
C THR A 91 -1.52 10.92 -14.04
N PHE A 92 -1.57 11.58 -12.88
CA PHE A 92 -0.77 12.80 -12.63
C PHE A 92 0.59 12.55 -11.98
N ALA A 93 0.77 11.42 -11.29
CA ALA A 93 2.02 11.09 -10.61
C ALA A 93 3.24 11.06 -11.54
N PRO A 94 3.20 10.51 -12.78
CA PRO A 94 4.34 10.55 -13.68
C PRO A 94 4.74 11.97 -14.10
N ALA A 95 3.76 12.86 -14.33
CA ALA A 95 4.01 14.25 -14.69
C ALA A 95 4.71 14.98 -13.53
N PHE A 96 4.17 14.83 -12.31
CA PHE A 96 4.80 15.37 -11.10
C PHE A 96 6.20 14.79 -10.87
N ALA A 97 6.35 13.48 -11.03
CA ALA A 97 7.62 12.79 -10.85
C ALA A 97 8.68 13.27 -11.84
N GLY A 98 8.31 13.49 -13.10
CA GLY A 98 9.22 14.02 -14.13
C GLY A 98 9.76 15.40 -13.76
N VAL A 99 8.88 16.33 -13.38
CA VAL A 99 9.27 17.68 -12.93
C VAL A 99 10.15 17.60 -11.67
N ALA A 100 9.75 16.78 -10.70
CA ALA A 100 10.48 16.63 -9.44
C ALA A 100 11.89 16.05 -9.65
N VAL A 101 12.07 15.08 -10.55
CA VAL A 101 13.38 14.50 -10.86
C VAL A 101 14.29 15.51 -11.55
N VAL A 102 13.76 16.36 -12.43
CA VAL A 102 14.56 17.39 -13.12
C VAL A 102 15.06 18.45 -12.14
N HIS A 103 14.25 18.87 -11.17
CA HIS A 103 14.62 19.93 -10.23
C HIS A 103 15.33 19.45 -8.96
N TYR A 104 14.97 18.27 -8.44
CA TYR A 104 15.43 17.76 -7.14
C TYR A 104 16.15 16.40 -7.20
N GLY A 105 16.18 15.77 -8.37
CA GLY A 105 16.81 14.47 -8.59
C GLY A 105 15.94 13.28 -8.17
N PHE A 106 16.41 12.07 -8.49
CA PHE A 106 15.72 10.82 -8.19
C PHE A 106 15.49 10.55 -6.67
N PRO A 107 16.46 10.78 -5.77
CA PRO A 107 16.29 10.50 -4.34
C PRO A 107 15.12 11.25 -3.68
N PHE A 108 14.73 12.40 -4.25
CA PHE A 108 13.58 13.16 -3.78
C PHE A 108 12.26 12.38 -3.90
N LEU A 109 12.08 11.61 -4.97
CA LEU A 109 10.91 10.73 -5.11
C LEU A 109 10.90 9.62 -4.07
N SER A 110 12.07 9.07 -3.77
CA SER A 110 12.24 8.05 -2.73
C SER A 110 11.88 8.61 -1.36
N LEU A 111 12.25 9.86 -1.06
CA LEU A 111 11.88 10.54 0.18
C LEU A 111 10.36 10.73 0.29
N ILE A 112 9.69 11.18 -0.77
CA ILE A 112 8.22 11.34 -0.78
C ILE A 112 7.55 9.99 -0.51
N GLY A 113 8.00 8.92 -1.17
CA GLY A 113 7.48 7.56 -0.95
C GLY A 113 7.72 7.05 0.48
N ALA A 114 8.90 7.32 1.04
CA ALA A 114 9.20 6.94 2.43
C ALA A 114 8.30 7.70 3.42
N VAL A 115 8.17 9.02 3.26
CA VAL A 115 7.33 9.87 4.12
C VAL A 115 5.86 9.44 4.04
N SER A 116 5.32 9.21 2.84
CA SER A 116 3.93 8.76 2.69
C SER A 116 3.69 7.39 3.32
N SER A 117 4.66 6.48 3.22
CA SER A 117 4.59 5.15 3.84
C SER A 117 4.68 5.22 5.37
N VAL A 118 5.49 6.12 5.92
CA VAL A 118 5.57 6.40 7.37
C VAL A 118 4.26 7.00 7.86
N ILE A 119 3.67 7.95 7.14
CA ILE A 119 2.36 8.52 7.48
C ILE A 119 1.30 7.40 7.49
N GLY A 120 1.27 6.55 6.46
CA GLY A 120 0.35 5.41 6.42
C GLY A 120 0.54 4.45 7.61
N LEU A 121 1.79 4.16 7.98
CA LEU A 121 2.10 3.35 9.16
C LEU A 121 1.61 4.02 10.46
N LEU A 122 1.87 5.32 10.63
CA LEU A 122 1.43 6.07 11.81
C LEU A 122 -0.09 6.11 11.93
N LEU A 123 -0.81 6.33 10.82
CA LEU A 123 -2.27 6.29 10.81
C LEU A 123 -2.80 4.90 11.21
N CYS A 124 -2.16 3.84 10.72
CA CYS A 124 -2.53 2.47 11.07
C CYS A 124 -2.25 2.11 12.54
N LEU A 125 -1.25 2.75 13.16
CA LEU A 125 -0.93 2.57 14.59
C LEU A 125 -1.79 3.43 15.50
N LEU A 126 -2.09 4.67 15.10
CA LEU A 126 -2.88 5.63 15.90
C LEU A 126 -4.38 5.31 15.84
N TRP A 127 -4.85 4.76 14.72
CA TRP A 127 -6.25 4.38 14.53
C TRP A 127 -6.35 2.88 14.24
N PRO A 128 -6.15 2.02 15.27
CA PRO A 128 -6.25 0.58 15.11
C PRO A 128 -7.63 0.19 14.58
N ILE A 129 -7.68 -0.78 13.68
CA ILE A 129 -8.92 -1.21 13.05
C ILE A 129 -9.64 -2.14 14.03
N ASP A 130 -10.86 -1.78 14.43
CA ASP A 130 -11.65 -2.59 15.34
C ASP A 130 -12.00 -3.95 14.72
N SER A 131 -11.29 -4.99 15.17
CA SER A 131 -11.45 -6.37 14.70
C SER A 131 -12.84 -6.96 14.97
N HIS A 132 -13.60 -6.36 15.88
CA HIS A 132 -15.00 -6.72 16.15
C HIS A 132 -15.95 -6.34 14.99
N LEU A 133 -15.68 -5.24 14.27
CA LEU A 133 -16.47 -4.85 13.10
C LEU A 133 -16.28 -5.85 11.94
N LEU A 134 -15.05 -6.36 11.79
CA LEU A 134 -14.70 -7.35 10.76
C LEU A 134 -15.32 -8.73 11.00
N LYS A 135 -15.53 -9.12 12.27
CA LYS A 135 -16.23 -10.39 12.60
C LYS A 135 -17.73 -10.31 12.38
N LYS A 136 -18.36 -9.14 12.61
CA LYS A 136 -19.80 -8.95 12.42
C LYS A 136 -20.20 -9.06 10.94
N ALA A 137 -19.45 -8.41 10.05
CA ALA A 137 -19.67 -8.48 8.59
C ALA A 137 -19.47 -9.87 7.96
N LYS A 138 -18.90 -10.84 8.70
CA LYS A 138 -18.68 -12.21 8.21
C LYS A 138 -19.79 -13.19 8.63
N HIS A 139 -20.73 -12.73 9.46
CA HIS A 139 -21.81 -13.53 10.05
C HIS A 139 -23.22 -12.99 9.74
N GLU A 140 -23.33 -11.83 9.09
CA GLU A 140 -24.50 -11.41 8.31
C GLU A 140 -24.35 -11.90 6.87
#